data_AF-A0A3N0YTW3-F1
#
_entry.id   AF-A0A3N0YTW3-F1
#
_cell.length_a   1.000
_cell.length_b   1.000
_cell.length_c   1.000
_cell.angle_alpha   90.00
_cell.angle_beta   90.00
_cell.angle_gamma   90.00
#
_symmetry.space_group_name_H-M   'P 1'
#
loop_
_entity.id
_entity.type
_entity.pdbx_description
1 polymer ?
#
loop_
_entity_poly.entity_id
_entity_poly.type
_entity_poly.pdbx_seq_one_letter_code
_entity_poly.pdbx_strand_id
1 'polypeptide(L)'
;MSVMRELKENNFSDNTLLSNLDFAERFLRNHPLQQNSKLLVKGNYSCVQIGASKQVIFTVTSENKQVLVNVCIHNMYTGTFSKDSIDACHFFNHSCQDEFKSCFTQAQEAVPKEGLTRLDIICNRFSVTYSTKFHGPGPTVETKCQLKLDNITAESLLSKKVWLQKEKPTCHGLISCLDFLIKQYLTRSSALKYCYRFVIHADNEIIKITSGENVTREYVLLHDHEGVSMYPSTLH
;
A
#
# COMPACT_ATOMS: atom_id res chain seq x y z
N MET A 1 -17.81 4.57 24.74
CA MET A 1 -16.67 5.44 25.09
C MET A 1 -15.47 5.00 24.27
N SER A 2 -14.66 5.94 23.74
CA SER A 2 -13.51 5.60 22.89
C SER A 2 -12.36 5.05 23.75
N VAL A 3 -11.78 3.91 23.37
CA VAL A 3 -10.61 3.30 24.04
C VAL A 3 -9.45 4.30 24.17
N MET A 4 -9.30 5.21 23.21
CA MET A 4 -8.28 6.25 23.26
C MET A 4 -8.51 7.27 24.38
N ARG A 5 -9.77 7.56 24.74
CA ARG A 5 -10.10 8.47 25.85
C ARG A 5 -9.71 7.80 27.18
N GLU A 6 -10.08 6.54 27.36
CA GLU A 6 -9.78 5.77 28.58
C GLU A 6 -8.27 5.62 28.81
N LEU A 7 -7.49 5.35 27.75
CA LEU A 7 -6.02 5.29 27.85
C LEU A 7 -5.40 6.62 28.26
N LYS A 8 -5.91 7.74 27.72
CA LYS A 8 -5.43 9.08 28.08
C LYS A 8 -5.79 9.44 29.53
N GLU A 9 -7.01 9.12 29.96
CA GLU A 9 -7.47 9.33 31.35
C GLU A 9 -6.63 8.52 32.35
N ASN A 10 -6.13 7.35 31.93
CA ASN A 10 -5.24 6.50 32.73
C ASN A 10 -3.74 6.86 32.61
N ASN A 11 -3.38 8.03 32.06
CA ASN A 11 -2.00 8.48 31.85
C ASN A 11 -1.11 7.47 31.09
N PHE A 12 -1.68 6.77 30.12
CA PHE A 12 -0.94 5.78 29.34
C PHE A 12 0.08 6.44 28.40
N SER A 13 1.33 5.99 28.44
CA SER A 13 2.49 6.69 27.83
C SER A 13 3.06 6.03 26.56
N ASP A 14 2.48 4.92 26.08
CA ASP A 14 2.93 4.29 24.82
C ASP A 14 2.45 5.10 23.60
N ASN A 15 3.29 6.03 23.16
CA ASN A 15 3.00 6.89 22.01
C ASN A 15 2.80 6.09 20.71
N THR A 16 3.48 4.95 20.54
CA THR A 16 3.29 4.09 19.37
C THR A 16 1.88 3.51 19.37
N LEU A 17 1.40 3.04 20.53
CA LEU A 17 0.03 2.55 20.65
C LEU A 17 -1.00 3.65 20.34
N LEU A 18 -0.83 4.84 20.92
CA LEU A 18 -1.76 5.96 20.71
C LEU A 18 -1.81 6.40 19.24
N SER A 19 -0.65 6.45 18.57
CA SER A 19 -0.58 6.78 17.14
C SER A 19 -1.23 5.69 16.28
N ASN A 20 -0.96 4.42 16.58
CA ASN A 20 -1.58 3.29 15.87
C ASN A 20 -3.11 3.23 16.09
N LEU A 21 -3.60 3.63 17.27
CA LEU A 21 -5.04 3.71 17.56
C LEU A 21 -5.73 4.82 16.74
N ASP A 22 -5.14 6.01 16.65
CA ASP A 22 -5.67 7.11 15.81
C ASP A 22 -5.68 6.69 14.33
N PHE A 23 -4.62 6.03 13.86
CA PHE A 23 -4.60 5.48 12.52
C PHE A 23 -5.71 4.42 12.32
N ALA A 24 -5.84 3.46 13.24
CA ALA A 24 -6.81 2.38 13.14
C ALA A 24 -8.25 2.90 13.13
N GLU A 25 -8.55 3.92 13.95
CA GLU A 25 -9.86 4.58 13.96
C GLU A 25 -10.19 5.16 12.58
N ARG A 26 -9.25 5.91 11.98
CA ARG A 26 -9.45 6.51 10.65
C ARG A 26 -9.58 5.45 9.56
N PHE A 27 -8.77 4.40 9.62
CA PHE A 27 -8.80 3.30 8.66
C PHE A 27 -10.12 2.50 8.73
N LEU A 28 -10.70 2.33 9.93
CA LEU A 28 -11.90 1.50 10.13
C LEU A 28 -13.22 2.28 10.20
N ARG A 29 -13.20 3.62 10.32
CA ARG A 29 -14.40 4.44 10.57
C ARG A 29 -15.59 4.15 9.64
N ASN A 30 -15.30 3.84 8.36
CA ASN A 30 -16.31 3.53 7.35
C ASN A 30 -16.08 2.14 6.72
N HIS A 31 -15.30 1.28 7.36
CA HIS A 31 -14.93 -0.01 6.79
C HIS A 31 -16.12 -0.98 6.86
N PRO A 32 -16.51 -1.62 5.75
CA PRO A 32 -17.71 -2.48 5.71
C PRO A 32 -17.63 -3.66 6.70
N LEU A 33 -16.43 -4.16 6.96
CA LEU A 33 -16.18 -5.25 7.92
C LEU A 33 -16.04 -4.81 9.39
N GLN A 34 -16.19 -3.52 9.72
CA GLN A 34 -15.91 -3.00 11.07
C GLN A 34 -16.66 -3.77 12.16
N GLN A 35 -17.95 -4.05 11.98
CA GLN A 35 -18.79 -4.72 12.98
C GLN A 35 -18.51 -6.22 13.11
N ASN A 36 -17.98 -6.86 12.07
CA ASN A 36 -17.78 -8.32 11.99
C ASN A 36 -16.31 -8.72 12.13
N SER A 37 -15.48 -7.83 12.67
CA SER A 37 -14.04 -8.01 12.75
C SER A 37 -13.50 -7.88 14.17
N LYS A 38 -12.27 -8.34 14.34
CA LYS A 38 -11.44 -8.09 15.50
C LYS A 38 -10.34 -7.14 15.09
N LEU A 39 -10.13 -6.07 15.84
CA LEU A 39 -8.99 -5.19 15.68
C LEU A 39 -7.97 -5.48 16.78
N LEU A 40 -6.71 -5.65 16.38
CA LEU A 40 -5.54 -5.74 17.24
C LEU A 40 -4.63 -4.54 16.93
N VAL A 41 -4.37 -3.70 17.92
CA VAL A 41 -3.48 -2.54 17.77
C VAL A 41 -2.29 -2.73 18.70
N LYS A 42 -1.09 -2.85 18.13
CA LYS A 42 0.14 -3.08 18.89
C LYS A 42 0.89 -1.77 19.12
N GLY A 43 1.34 -1.54 20.34
CA GLY A 43 2.34 -0.55 20.72
C GLY A 43 3.71 -1.19 20.90
N ASN A 44 4.61 -0.49 21.60
CA ASN A 44 5.95 -1.02 21.91
C ASN A 44 5.89 -2.08 23.01
N TYR A 45 5.01 -1.88 23.99
CA TYR A 45 4.94 -2.75 25.19
C TYR A 45 3.54 -3.27 25.48
N SER A 46 2.56 -2.90 24.66
CA SER A 46 1.15 -3.19 24.93
C SER A 46 0.38 -3.45 23.67
N CYS A 47 -0.78 -4.09 23.81
CA CYS A 47 -1.67 -4.42 22.71
C CYS A 47 -3.11 -4.18 23.15
N VAL A 48 -3.88 -3.51 22.30
CA VAL A 48 -5.32 -3.31 22.48
C VAL A 48 -6.05 -4.23 21.53
N GLN A 49 -7.01 -4.98 22.06
CA GLN A 49 -7.95 -5.77 21.27
C GLN A 49 -9.34 -5.15 21.34
N ILE A 50 -10.00 -5.00 20.19
CA ILE A 50 -11.40 -4.57 20.09
C ILE A 50 -12.16 -5.61 19.26
N GLY A 51 -13.28 -6.10 19.78
CA GLY A 51 -14.06 -7.18 19.16
C GLY A 51 -13.51 -8.59 19.44
N ALA A 52 -14.19 -9.59 18.87
CA ALA A 52 -13.92 -11.01 19.15
C ALA A 52 -13.98 -11.92 17.91
N SER A 53 -14.06 -11.36 16.70
CA SER A 53 -14.08 -12.15 15.47
C SER A 53 -12.83 -13.02 15.35
N LYS A 54 -13.05 -14.28 14.98
CA LYS A 54 -11.98 -15.24 14.64
C LYS A 54 -11.79 -15.37 13.13
N GLN A 55 -12.67 -14.78 12.34
CA GLN A 55 -12.67 -14.89 10.88
C GLN A 55 -12.01 -13.69 10.22
N VAL A 56 -12.28 -12.48 10.69
CA VAL A 56 -11.70 -11.25 10.11
C VAL A 56 -10.94 -10.52 11.21
N ILE A 57 -9.63 -10.40 11.04
CA ILE A 57 -8.73 -9.80 12.02
C ILE A 57 -7.91 -8.70 11.36
N PHE A 58 -8.16 -7.45 11.76
CA PHE A 58 -7.30 -6.33 11.45
C PHE A 58 -6.20 -6.25 12.49
N THR A 59 -4.95 -6.16 12.05
CA THR A 59 -3.80 -5.92 12.93
C THR A 59 -3.10 -4.65 12.46
N VAL A 60 -3.03 -3.65 13.34
CA VAL A 60 -2.29 -2.41 13.11
C VAL A 60 -1.03 -2.42 13.97
N THR A 61 0.11 -2.22 13.31
CA THR A 61 1.43 -2.23 13.94
C THR A 61 2.27 -1.07 13.40
N SER A 62 3.43 -0.83 14.00
CA SER A 62 4.40 0.12 13.49
C SER A 62 5.77 -0.55 13.40
N GLU A 63 6.38 -0.52 12.21
CA GLU A 63 7.74 -1.01 11.96
C GLU A 63 8.53 0.10 11.28
N ASN A 64 9.76 0.37 11.74
CA ASN A 64 10.64 1.40 11.15
C ASN A 64 9.97 2.79 10.97
N LYS A 65 9.13 3.20 11.93
CA LYS A 65 8.32 4.45 11.91
C LYS A 65 7.22 4.48 10.84
N GLN A 66 6.89 3.36 10.22
CA GLN A 66 5.78 3.22 9.28
C GLN A 66 4.68 2.37 9.92
N VAL A 67 3.45 2.90 9.89
CA VAL A 67 2.27 2.15 10.33
C VAL A 67 1.89 1.14 9.26
N LEU A 68 1.76 -0.13 9.66
CA LEU A 68 1.37 -1.25 8.81
C LEU A 68 -0.01 -1.79 9.21
N VAL A 69 -0.77 -2.24 8.22
CA VAL A 69 -2.07 -2.91 8.42
C VAL A 69 -2.03 -4.28 7.77
N ASN A 70 -2.24 -5.32 8.58
CA ASN A 70 -2.46 -6.67 8.10
C ASN A 70 -3.93 -7.08 8.33
N VAL A 71 -4.60 -7.56 7.29
CA VAL A 71 -5.95 -8.10 7.36
C VAL A 71 -5.87 -9.61 7.23
N CYS A 72 -6.21 -10.34 8.28
CA CYS A 72 -6.29 -11.79 8.24
C CYS A 72 -7.73 -12.25 8.04
N ILE A 73 -7.96 -13.01 6.97
CA ILE A 73 -9.24 -13.64 6.62
C ILE A 73 -9.09 -15.15 6.82
N HIS A 74 -9.69 -15.67 7.87
CA HIS A 74 -9.66 -17.08 8.23
C HIS A 74 -10.95 -17.79 7.82
N ASN A 75 -10.82 -18.78 6.95
CA ASN A 75 -11.87 -19.75 6.70
C ASN A 75 -11.71 -20.95 7.63
N MET A 76 -12.53 -20.98 8.69
CA MET A 76 -12.49 -22.02 9.72
C MET A 76 -13.28 -23.28 9.36
N TYR A 77 -14.09 -23.23 8.29
CA TYR A 77 -15.07 -24.27 8.00
C TYR A 77 -14.57 -25.24 6.92
N THR A 78 -13.85 -24.74 5.92
CA THR A 78 -13.41 -25.54 4.77
C THR A 78 -11.91 -25.84 4.82
N GLY A 79 -11.50 -26.83 4.02
CA GLY A 79 -10.10 -27.20 3.86
C GLY A 79 -9.30 -26.25 2.96
N THR A 80 -9.98 -25.59 2.03
CA THR A 80 -9.43 -24.62 1.09
C THR A 80 -10.41 -23.46 0.93
N PHE A 81 -9.92 -22.30 0.50
CA PHE A 81 -10.76 -21.20 0.02
C PHE A 81 -10.65 -21.07 -1.49
N SER A 82 -11.73 -20.62 -2.13
CA SER A 82 -11.82 -20.39 -3.57
C SER A 82 -11.71 -18.90 -3.90
N LYS A 83 -11.72 -18.56 -5.19
CA LYS A 83 -11.77 -17.18 -5.68
C LYS A 83 -12.96 -16.39 -5.11
N ASP A 84 -14.10 -17.06 -4.93
CA ASP A 84 -15.32 -16.44 -4.41
C ASP A 84 -15.23 -16.09 -2.93
N SER A 85 -14.22 -16.63 -2.23
CA SER A 85 -13.93 -16.25 -0.84
C SER A 85 -13.14 -14.94 -0.74
N ILE A 86 -12.74 -14.35 -1.86
CA ILE A 86 -12.02 -13.07 -1.93
C ILE A 86 -13.02 -12.00 -2.37
N ASP A 87 -13.27 -11.04 -1.49
CA ASP A 87 -14.17 -9.91 -1.74
C ASP A 87 -13.38 -8.60 -1.82
N ALA A 88 -13.86 -7.66 -2.64
CA ALA A 88 -13.25 -6.33 -2.78
C ALA A 88 -13.21 -5.57 -1.44
N CYS A 89 -14.17 -5.82 -0.54
CA CYS A 89 -14.23 -5.22 0.78
C CYS A 89 -13.05 -5.60 1.69
N HIS A 90 -12.35 -6.71 1.42
CA HIS A 90 -11.12 -7.08 2.13
C HIS A 90 -9.97 -6.10 1.87
N PHE A 91 -10.06 -5.34 0.77
CA PHE A 91 -9.09 -4.33 0.34
C PHE A 91 -9.65 -2.90 0.52
N PHE A 92 -10.68 -2.71 1.33
CA PHE A 92 -11.27 -1.39 1.54
C PHE A 92 -10.29 -0.45 2.26
N ASN A 93 -10.32 0.85 1.92
CA ASN A 93 -9.38 1.89 2.39
C ASN A 93 -7.89 1.65 2.11
N HIS A 94 -7.55 0.58 1.39
CA HIS A 94 -6.21 0.34 0.90
C HIS A 94 -5.93 1.18 -0.36
N SER A 95 -4.76 1.80 -0.41
CA SER A 95 -4.26 2.47 -1.61
C SER A 95 -3.25 1.56 -2.33
N CYS A 96 -3.70 0.92 -3.40
CA CYS A 96 -2.89 -0.03 -4.16
C CYS A 96 -1.71 0.70 -4.82
N GLN A 97 -0.50 0.15 -4.66
CA GLN A 97 0.69 0.68 -5.33
C GLN A 97 0.76 0.26 -6.81
N ASP A 98 -0.09 -0.66 -7.26
CA ASP A 98 -0.27 -1.04 -8.66
C ASP A 98 -1.63 -0.52 -9.16
N GLU A 99 -1.61 0.56 -9.93
CA GLU A 99 -2.80 1.19 -10.51
C GLU A 99 -3.24 0.53 -11.84
N PHE A 100 -2.47 -0.42 -12.37
CA PHE A 100 -2.86 -1.22 -13.54
C PHE A 100 -3.64 -2.45 -13.14
N LYS A 101 -3.29 -3.03 -11.99
CA LYS A 101 -3.90 -4.26 -11.50
C LYS A 101 -4.09 -4.22 -10.00
N SER A 102 -5.34 -4.11 -9.57
CA SER A 102 -5.68 -4.02 -8.15
C SER A 102 -5.23 -5.27 -7.36
N CYS A 103 -4.92 -5.10 -6.08
CA CYS A 103 -4.64 -6.22 -5.17
C CYS A 103 -5.78 -7.27 -5.16
N PHE A 104 -7.02 -6.82 -5.30
CA PHE A 104 -8.19 -7.71 -5.40
C PHE A 104 -8.09 -8.63 -6.62
N THR A 105 -7.86 -8.05 -7.81
CA THR A 105 -7.70 -8.81 -9.05
C THR A 105 -6.50 -9.75 -8.98
N GLN A 106 -5.37 -9.28 -8.47
CA GLN A 106 -4.18 -10.11 -8.28
C GLN A 106 -4.43 -11.29 -7.33
N ALA A 107 -5.19 -11.07 -6.25
CA ALA A 107 -5.54 -12.11 -5.30
C ALA A 107 -6.45 -13.17 -5.94
N GLN A 108 -7.49 -12.76 -6.68
CA GLN A 108 -8.37 -13.70 -7.37
C GLN A 108 -7.63 -14.53 -8.43
N GLU A 109 -6.65 -13.95 -9.12
CA GLU A 109 -5.86 -14.68 -10.11
C GLU A 109 -4.86 -15.67 -9.48
N ALA A 110 -4.35 -15.36 -8.28
CA ALA A 110 -3.42 -16.22 -7.57
C ALA A 110 -4.05 -17.52 -7.03
N VAL A 111 -5.39 -17.58 -6.92
CA VAL A 111 -6.10 -18.79 -6.47
C VAL A 111 -6.31 -19.73 -7.67
N PRO A 112 -5.80 -20.97 -7.65
CA PRO A 112 -6.08 -21.97 -8.67
C PRO A 112 -7.51 -22.52 -8.51
N LYS A 113 -7.98 -23.34 -9.46
CA LYS A 113 -9.36 -23.86 -9.44
C LYS A 113 -9.63 -24.75 -8.23
N GLU A 114 -8.60 -25.44 -7.76
CA GLU A 114 -8.62 -26.36 -6.63
C GLU A 114 -8.65 -25.64 -5.27
N GLY A 115 -8.44 -24.31 -5.26
CA GLY A 115 -8.37 -23.48 -4.06
C GLY A 115 -7.01 -23.50 -3.38
N LEU A 116 -6.88 -22.73 -2.29
CA LEU A 116 -5.67 -22.63 -1.48
C LEU A 116 -5.97 -22.81 0.00
N THR A 117 -4.96 -23.22 0.76
CA THR A 117 -4.99 -23.22 2.23
C THR A 117 -4.46 -21.91 2.82
N ARG A 118 -3.63 -21.17 2.07
CA ARG A 118 -3.03 -19.89 2.43
C ARG A 118 -2.75 -19.04 1.18
N LEU A 119 -2.92 -17.73 1.27
CA LEU A 119 -2.47 -16.74 0.29
C LEU A 119 -2.10 -15.46 1.03
N ASP A 120 -0.90 -14.95 0.77
CA ASP A 120 -0.44 -13.68 1.30
C ASP A 120 -0.41 -12.65 0.17
N ILE A 121 -1.09 -11.52 0.33
CA ILE A 121 -1.02 -10.37 -0.58
C ILE A 121 -0.31 -9.25 0.17
N ILE A 122 0.79 -8.74 -0.38
CA ILE A 122 1.59 -7.67 0.23
C ILE A 122 1.61 -6.49 -0.74
N CYS A 123 1.20 -5.33 -0.25
CA CYS A 123 1.14 -4.09 -1.03
C CYS A 123 1.50 -2.89 -0.16
N ASN A 124 2.77 -2.47 -0.23
CA ASN A 124 3.31 -1.39 0.57
C ASN A 124 3.05 -1.63 2.08
N ARG A 125 2.39 -0.70 2.78
CA ARG A 125 2.07 -0.81 4.21
C ARG A 125 0.86 -1.69 4.53
N PHE A 126 0.26 -2.30 3.52
CA PHE A 126 -0.95 -3.08 3.65
C PHE A 126 -0.69 -4.52 3.23
N SER A 127 -1.21 -5.47 3.99
CA SER A 127 -1.21 -6.88 3.62
C SER A 127 -2.54 -7.54 3.94
N VAL A 128 -2.87 -8.57 3.16
CA VAL A 128 -4.01 -9.45 3.41
C VAL A 128 -3.52 -10.87 3.42
N THR A 129 -3.82 -11.60 4.48
CA THR A 129 -3.55 -13.02 4.62
C THR A 129 -4.86 -13.80 4.60
N TYR A 130 -5.08 -14.59 3.56
CA TYR A 130 -6.14 -15.60 3.56
C TYR A 130 -5.55 -16.90 4.12
N SER A 131 -6.28 -17.55 5.02
CA SER A 131 -5.85 -18.84 5.54
C SER A 131 -7.01 -19.72 5.97
N THR A 132 -6.75 -21.02 6.06
CA THR A 132 -7.69 -22.00 6.61
C THR A 132 -7.17 -22.56 7.93
N LYS A 133 -7.95 -23.43 8.57
CA LYS A 133 -7.50 -24.20 9.74
C LYS A 133 -6.32 -25.15 9.43
N PHE A 134 -6.09 -25.46 8.15
CA PHE A 134 -4.96 -26.30 7.73
C PHE A 134 -3.78 -25.40 7.39
N HIS A 135 -2.72 -25.50 8.18
CA HIS A 135 -1.49 -24.75 7.95
C HIS A 135 -0.67 -25.42 6.85
N GLY A 136 -0.33 -24.65 5.83
CA GLY A 136 0.57 -25.05 4.75
C GLY A 136 1.17 -23.82 4.07
N PRO A 137 2.28 -23.98 3.33
CA PRO A 137 2.82 -22.92 2.51
C PRO A 137 1.79 -22.52 1.45
N GLY A 138 1.67 -21.21 1.21
CA GLY A 138 0.81 -20.65 0.18
C GLY A 138 1.60 -19.66 -0.67
N PRO A 139 1.10 -19.31 -1.86
CA PRO A 139 1.71 -18.26 -2.66
C PRO A 139 1.69 -16.92 -1.91
N THR A 140 2.73 -16.14 -2.14
CA THR A 140 2.79 -14.73 -1.76
C THR A 140 2.79 -13.89 -3.03
N VAL A 141 1.85 -12.95 -3.12
CA VAL A 141 1.80 -11.94 -4.17
C VAL A 141 2.26 -10.62 -3.59
N GLU A 142 3.45 -10.20 -3.99
CA GLU A 142 3.97 -8.87 -3.67
C GLU A 142 3.78 -7.95 -4.88
N THR A 143 3.02 -6.87 -4.69
CA THR A 143 2.70 -5.96 -5.78
C THR A 143 3.88 -5.06 -6.12
N LYS A 144 4.04 -4.74 -7.40
CA LYS A 144 5.06 -3.78 -7.86
C LYS A 144 4.47 -2.37 -7.86
N CYS A 145 5.27 -1.35 -7.56
CA CYS A 145 4.79 0.03 -7.60
C CYS A 145 4.68 0.53 -9.05
N GLN A 146 3.46 0.59 -9.57
CA GLN A 146 3.12 1.01 -10.92
C GLN A 146 2.02 2.07 -10.87
N LEU A 147 2.38 3.31 -11.10
CA LEU A 147 1.50 4.47 -11.02
C LEU A 147 1.09 4.91 -12.43
N LYS A 148 -0.18 5.24 -12.60
CA LYS A 148 -0.77 5.72 -13.84
C LYS A 148 -1.00 7.23 -13.76
N LEU A 149 -0.70 7.93 -14.85
CA LEU A 149 -1.01 9.33 -15.06
C LEU A 149 -1.84 9.48 -16.33
N ASP A 150 -2.98 10.17 -16.25
CA ASP A 150 -3.77 10.46 -17.46
C ASP A 150 -2.96 11.34 -18.41
N ASN A 151 -2.34 12.40 -17.87
CA ASN A 151 -1.39 13.26 -18.57
C ASN A 151 -0.20 13.56 -17.65
N ILE A 152 1.00 13.80 -18.20
CA ILE A 152 2.16 14.21 -17.41
C ILE A 152 2.18 15.74 -17.32
N THR A 153 1.75 16.22 -16.17
CA THR A 153 1.80 17.63 -15.77
C THR A 153 2.48 17.74 -14.41
N ALA A 154 2.86 18.94 -14.02
CA ALA A 154 3.42 19.17 -12.69
C ALA A 154 2.42 18.79 -11.59
N GLU A 155 1.13 19.07 -11.79
CA GLU A 155 0.05 18.74 -10.87
C GLU A 155 -0.15 17.23 -10.74
N SER A 156 -0.09 16.49 -11.85
CA SER A 156 -0.29 15.04 -11.83
C SER A 156 0.89 14.33 -11.17
N LEU A 157 2.11 14.80 -11.40
CA LEU A 157 3.31 14.35 -10.68
C LEU A 157 3.27 14.73 -9.20
N LEU A 158 2.79 15.92 -8.86
CA LEU A 158 2.63 16.36 -7.46
C LEU A 158 1.65 15.48 -6.70
N SER A 159 0.54 15.07 -7.33
CA SER A 159 -0.40 14.11 -6.75
C SER A 159 0.29 12.78 -6.40
N LYS A 160 1.13 12.25 -7.31
CA LYS A 160 1.92 11.03 -7.03
C LYS A 160 2.98 11.25 -5.96
N LYS A 161 3.59 12.43 -5.88
CA LYS A 161 4.50 12.80 -4.79
C LYS A 161 3.79 12.77 -3.44
N VAL A 162 2.61 13.37 -3.33
CA VAL A 162 1.81 13.37 -2.10
C VAL A 162 1.44 11.93 -1.70
N TRP A 163 1.05 11.10 -2.67
CA TRP A 163 0.81 9.68 -2.44
C TRP A 163 2.07 8.98 -1.90
N LEU A 164 3.22 9.18 -2.53
CA LEU A 164 4.48 8.57 -2.14
C LEU A 164 4.92 8.99 -0.74
N GLN A 165 4.77 10.27 -0.39
CA GLN A 165 5.06 10.77 0.95
C GLN A 165 4.18 10.14 2.03
N LYS A 166 2.92 9.83 1.69
CA LYS A 166 1.96 9.19 2.60
C LYS A 166 2.23 7.69 2.74
N GLU A 167 2.48 7.01 1.64
CA GLU A 167 2.56 5.56 1.57
C GLU A 167 3.99 5.04 1.82
N LYS A 168 5.01 5.77 1.40
CA LYS A 168 6.45 5.43 1.47
C LYS A 168 7.28 6.59 2.05
N PRO A 169 7.03 7.02 3.30
CA PRO A 169 7.64 8.23 3.87
C PRO A 169 9.17 8.15 4.03
N THR A 170 9.73 6.95 4.07
CA THR A 170 11.18 6.69 4.21
C THR A 170 11.92 6.63 2.88
N CYS A 171 11.22 6.60 1.75
CA CYS A 171 11.80 6.50 0.41
C CYS A 171 12.16 7.90 -0.13
N HIS A 172 13.16 8.52 0.49
CA HIS A 172 13.57 9.88 0.17
C HIS A 172 14.13 10.03 -1.24
N GLY A 173 14.88 9.04 -1.74
CA GLY A 173 15.41 9.08 -3.10
C GLY A 173 14.31 9.05 -4.16
N LEU A 174 13.27 8.22 -3.96
CA LEU A 174 12.09 8.18 -4.85
C LEU A 174 11.35 9.54 -4.86
N ILE A 175 11.22 10.19 -3.70
CA ILE A 175 10.63 11.53 -3.58
C ILE A 175 11.49 12.57 -4.32
N SER A 176 12.81 12.50 -4.18
CA SER A 176 13.75 13.39 -4.89
C SER A 176 13.68 13.22 -6.40
N CYS A 177 13.53 11.99 -6.92
CA CYS A 177 13.31 11.76 -8.34
C CYS A 177 12.01 12.41 -8.85
N LEU A 178 10.93 12.35 -8.07
CA LEU A 178 9.69 13.06 -8.41
C LEU A 178 9.88 14.58 -8.39
N ASP A 179 10.62 15.11 -7.42
CA ASP A 179 10.92 16.54 -7.37
C ASP A 179 11.72 17.03 -8.57
N PHE A 180 12.68 16.22 -9.03
CA PHE A 180 13.41 16.48 -10.27
C PHE A 180 12.46 16.53 -11.48
N LEU A 181 11.56 15.55 -11.62
CA LEU A 181 10.58 15.53 -12.71
C LEU A 181 9.64 16.74 -12.65
N ILE A 182 9.09 17.06 -11.47
CA ILE A 182 8.19 18.21 -11.28
C ILE A 182 8.90 19.49 -11.71
N LYS A 183 10.15 19.70 -11.29
CA LYS A 183 10.93 20.89 -11.67
C LYS A 183 11.12 20.99 -13.19
N GLN A 184 11.42 19.89 -13.87
CA GLN A 184 11.56 19.86 -15.33
C GLN A 184 10.25 20.26 -16.03
N TYR A 185 9.11 19.73 -15.58
CA TYR A 185 7.81 20.03 -16.18
C TYR A 185 7.27 21.43 -15.83
N LEU A 186 7.61 21.99 -14.66
CA LEU A 186 7.31 23.38 -14.32
C LEU A 186 8.04 24.37 -15.24
N THR A 187 9.23 24.01 -15.73
CA THR A 187 10.05 24.89 -16.59
C THR A 187 9.76 24.77 -18.08
N ARG A 188 8.85 23.88 -18.51
CA ARG A 188 8.55 23.64 -19.93
C ARG A 188 7.22 24.27 -20.34
N SER A 189 7.24 25.10 -21.38
CA SER A 189 6.08 25.88 -21.83
C SER A 189 5.02 25.10 -22.63
N SER A 190 5.14 23.77 -22.75
CA SER A 190 4.14 22.96 -23.47
C SER A 190 3.96 21.58 -22.85
N ALA A 191 2.69 21.19 -22.70
CA ALA A 191 2.32 19.82 -22.38
C ALA A 191 2.77 18.92 -23.53
N LEU A 192 3.75 18.05 -23.27
CA LEU A 192 4.26 17.10 -24.25
C LEU A 192 3.15 16.09 -24.58
N LYS A 193 2.75 16.00 -25.86
CA LYS A 193 1.71 15.07 -26.35
C LYS A 193 2.13 13.59 -26.38
N TYR A 194 3.26 13.24 -25.78
CA TYR A 194 3.80 11.88 -25.83
C TYR A 194 3.40 11.08 -24.59
N CYS A 195 3.17 9.79 -24.79
CA CYS A 195 2.94 8.83 -23.72
C CYS A 195 4.30 8.39 -23.17
N TYR A 196 4.65 8.83 -21.96
CA TYR A 196 5.93 8.49 -21.35
C TYR A 196 5.80 7.41 -20.31
N ARG A 197 6.89 6.66 -20.13
CA ARG A 197 7.13 5.86 -18.95
C ARG A 197 8.40 6.36 -18.25
N PHE A 198 8.29 6.62 -16.96
CA PHE A 198 9.41 6.86 -16.07
C PHE A 198 9.65 5.62 -15.22
N VAL A 199 10.85 5.06 -15.30
CA VAL A 199 11.32 3.99 -14.42
C VAL A 199 12.25 4.64 -13.40
N ILE A 200 11.79 4.75 -12.15
CA ILE A 200 12.54 5.37 -11.07
C ILE A 200 13.14 4.26 -10.22
N HIS A 201 14.45 4.33 -9.99
CA HIS A 201 15.18 3.39 -9.14
C HIS A 201 15.90 4.17 -8.03
N ALA A 202 15.42 3.99 -6.82
CA ALA A 202 15.97 4.59 -5.60
C ALA A 202 15.52 3.81 -4.37
N ASP A 203 16.23 3.95 -3.26
CA ASP A 203 15.84 3.34 -1.97
C ASP A 203 15.64 1.80 -2.04
N ASN A 204 16.40 1.11 -2.91
CA ASN A 204 16.23 -0.32 -3.24
C ASN A 204 14.86 -0.70 -3.82
N GLU A 205 14.10 0.28 -4.29
CA GLU A 205 12.79 0.10 -4.93
C GLU A 205 12.80 0.56 -6.39
N ILE A 206 11.92 -0.04 -7.19
CA ILE A 206 11.64 0.38 -8.56
C ILE A 206 10.18 0.81 -8.64
N ILE A 207 9.96 2.06 -9.03
CA ILE A 207 8.63 2.61 -9.32
C ILE A 207 8.52 2.85 -10.82
N LYS A 208 7.38 2.47 -11.41
CA LYS A 208 7.05 2.81 -12.79
C LYS A 208 5.92 3.82 -12.82
N ILE A 209 6.12 4.96 -13.47
CA ILE A 209 5.07 5.96 -13.71
C ILE A 209 4.80 5.98 -15.20
N THR A 210 3.59 5.65 -15.62
CA THR A 210 3.23 5.56 -17.04
C THR A 210 2.09 6.51 -17.34
N SER A 211 2.20 7.21 -18.48
CA SER A 211 1.14 8.05 -19.01
C SER A 211 0.66 7.57 -20.36
N GLY A 212 -0.67 7.52 -20.52
CA GLY A 212 -1.35 6.95 -21.68
C GLY A 212 -1.27 5.41 -21.74
N GLU A 213 -1.88 4.84 -22.78
CA GLU A 213 -1.96 3.39 -22.98
C GLU A 213 -0.79 2.83 -23.79
N ASN A 214 -0.27 3.62 -24.75
CA ASN A 214 0.79 3.22 -25.66
C ASN A 214 2.06 4.03 -25.40
N VAL A 215 2.94 3.51 -24.55
CA VAL A 215 4.22 4.16 -24.22
C VAL A 215 5.05 4.36 -25.48
N THR A 216 5.35 5.63 -25.80
CA THR A 216 6.16 5.99 -26.96
C THR A 216 7.60 6.31 -26.58
N ARG A 217 7.86 6.64 -25.30
CA ARG A 217 9.19 6.99 -24.78
C ARG A 217 9.36 6.51 -23.33
N GLU A 218 10.55 6.02 -23.01
CA GLU A 218 10.91 5.57 -21.66
C GLU A 218 12.13 6.36 -21.16
N TYR A 219 12.08 6.79 -19.90
CA TYR A 219 13.18 7.43 -19.20
C TYR A 219 13.45 6.69 -17.89
N VAL A 220 14.72 6.56 -17.54
CA VAL A 220 15.17 5.97 -16.28
C VAL A 220 15.67 7.09 -15.39
N LEU A 221 15.18 7.16 -14.15
CA LEU A 221 15.69 8.05 -13.11
C LEU A 221 16.41 7.22 -12.05
N LEU A 222 17.61 7.64 -11.70
CA LEU A 222 18.42 7.04 -10.64
C LEU A 222 18.66 8.11 -9.58
N HIS A 223 18.54 7.74 -8.31
CA HIS A 223 18.99 8.56 -7.20
C HIS A 223 20.16 7.86 -6.50
N ASP A 224 21.31 8.52 -6.47
CA ASP A 224 22.51 8.07 -5.79
C ASP A 224 23.08 9.17 -4.86
N HIS A 225 24.34 9.06 -4.49
CA HIS A 225 25.03 9.99 -3.61
C HIS A 225 25.34 11.34 -4.27
N GLU A 226 25.33 11.42 -5.60
CA GLU A 226 25.55 12.65 -6.38
C GLU A 226 24.23 13.38 -6.67
N GLY A 227 23.09 12.70 -6.51
CA GLY A 227 21.75 13.25 -6.62
C GLY A 227 20.89 12.48 -7.62
N VAL A 228 20.00 13.19 -8.32
CA VAL A 228 19.10 12.57 -9.32
C VAL A 228 19.70 12.71 -10.72
N SER A 229 19.82 11.57 -11.40
CA SER A 229 20.23 11.46 -12.81
C SER A 229 19.09 10.86 -13.64
N MET A 230 18.95 11.31 -14.89
CA MET A 230 17.91 10.83 -15.82
C MET A 230 18.53 10.37 -17.15
N TYR A 231 18.01 9.29 -17.72
CA TYR A 231 18.49 8.69 -18.96
C TYR A 231 17.34 8.35 -19.90
N PRO A 232 17.32 8.89 -21.14
CA PRO A 232 18.18 9.94 -21.67
C PRO A 232 18.12 11.24 -20.84
N SER A 233 19.20 12.04 -20.85
CA SER A 233 19.39 13.23 -19.99
C SER A 233 18.42 14.37 -20.29
N THR A 234 17.77 14.34 -21.45
CA THR A 234 16.80 15.35 -21.88
C THR A 234 15.48 14.71 -22.25
N LEU A 235 14.39 15.23 -21.69
CA LEU A 235 13.05 14.96 -22.17
C LEU A 235 12.95 15.51 -23.61
N HIS A 236 12.97 14.68 -24.64
CA HIS A 236 12.69 15.16 -26.01
C HIS A 236 11.20 15.34 -26.25
#